data_AF-A0A8C0XIC8-F1
#
_entry.id   AF-A0A8C0XIC8-F1
#
_cell.length_a   1.000
_cell.length_b   1.000
_cell.length_c   1.000
_cell.angle_alpha   90.00
_cell.angle_beta   90.00
_cell.angle_gamma   90.00
#
_symmetry.space_group_name_H-M   'P 1'
#
loop_
_entity.id
_entity.type
_entity.pdbx_description
1 polymer ?
#
loop_
_entity_poly.entity_id
_entity_poly.type
_entity_poly.pdbx_seq_one_letter_code
_entity_poly.pdbx_strand_id
1 'polypeptide(L)' 'MEEEADAEEQQRFSYQQRLKAAVHYTVGCLCKEVALDKEMSFSKQTVAAISEVTFRQCENFAKDLEMFARVGNLIT' A
#
# COMPACT_ATOMS: atom_id res chain seq x y z
N MET A 1 1.21 -31.10 -4.92
CA MET A 1 0.10 -30.45 -4.16
C MET A 1 0.67 -29.52 -3.09
N GLU A 2 1.50 -30.00 -2.15
CA GLU A 2 2.19 -29.12 -1.18
C GLU A 2 3.22 -28.19 -1.85
N GLU A 3 4.09 -28.72 -2.72
CA GLU A 3 5.09 -27.91 -3.44
C GLU A 3 4.49 -26.80 -4.34
N GLU A 4 3.27 -27.02 -4.83
CA GLU A 4 2.55 -26.07 -5.69
C GLU A 4 1.94 -24.94 -4.84
N ALA A 5 1.37 -25.28 -3.67
CA ALA A 5 0.87 -24.30 -2.72
C ALA A 5 2.00 -23.40 -2.17
N ASP A 6 3.16 -23.97 -1.85
CA ASP A 6 4.32 -23.22 -1.38
C ASP A 6 4.84 -22.24 -2.45
N ALA A 7 4.85 -22.66 -3.72
CA ALA A 7 5.24 -21.81 -4.83
C ALA A 7 4.28 -20.63 -5.04
N GLU A 8 2.96 -20.86 -4.91
CA GLU A 8 1.94 -19.81 -5.00
C GLU A 8 2.05 -18.80 -3.84
N GLU A 9 2.25 -19.28 -2.61
CA GLU A 9 2.44 -18.40 -1.45
C GLU A 9 3.67 -17.52 -1.61
N GLN A 10 4.79 -18.10 -2.05
CA GLN A 10 6.02 -17.36 -2.29
C GLN A 10 5.86 -16.30 -3.38
N GLN A 11 5.13 -16.62 -4.45
CA GLN A 11 4.81 -15.65 -5.50
C GLN A 11 3.94 -14.50 -4.98
N ARG A 12 2.89 -14.81 -4.21
CA ARG A 12 2.02 -13.80 -3.59
C ARG A 12 2.80 -12.89 -2.65
N PHE A 13 3.66 -13.47 -1.81
CA PHE A 13 4.53 -12.72 -0.91
C PHE A 13 5.46 -11.78 -1.68
N SER A 14 6.17 -12.29 -2.69
CA SER A 14 7.07 -11.49 -3.54
C SER A 14 6.35 -10.34 -4.25
N TYR A 15 5.16 -10.61 -4.79
CA TYR A 15 4.33 -9.58 -5.42
C TYR A 15 3.92 -8.49 -4.42
N GLN A 16 3.44 -8.89 -3.24
CA GLN A 16 3.05 -7.95 -2.19
C GLN A 16 4.22 -7.07 -1.74
N GLN A 17 5.42 -7.64 -1.57
CA GLN A 17 6.61 -6.86 -1.19
C GLN A 17 6.99 -5.82 -2.25
N ARG A 18 6.88 -6.16 -3.55
CA ARG A 18 7.12 -5.19 -4.64
C ARG A 18 6.14 -4.03 -4.59
N LEU A 19 4.85 -4.30 -4.33
CA LEU A 19 3.85 -3.25 -4.18
C LEU A 19 4.13 -2.37 -2.96
N LYS A 20 4.46 -2.96 -1.80
CA LYS A 20 4.86 -2.22 -0.60
C LYS A 20 6.06 -1.32 -0.85
N ALA A 21 7.07 -1.80 -1.58
CA ALA A 21 8.25 -1.00 -1.94
C ALA A 21 7.90 0.20 -2.84
N ALA A 22 7.01 0.02 -3.81
CA ALA A 22 6.54 1.12 -4.67
C ALA A 22 5.75 2.18 -3.88
N VAL A 23 4.90 1.75 -2.95
CA VAL A 23 4.19 2.66 -2.03
C VAL A 23 5.19 3.40 -1.13
N HIS A 24 6.17 2.69 -0.55
CA HIS A 24 7.18 3.29 0.31
C HIS A 24 8.01 4.35 -0.40
N TYR A 25 8.41 4.09 -1.65
CA TYR A 25 9.13 5.07 -2.47
C TYR A 25 8.32 6.36 -2.63
N THR A 26 7.04 6.24 -3.00
CA THR A 26 6.16 7.39 -3.25
C THR A 26 5.87 8.16 -1.97
N VAL A 27 5.56 7.45 -0.87
CA VAL A 27 5.39 8.05 0.46
C VAL A 27 6.65 8.79 0.89
N GLY A 28 7.84 8.23 0.63
CA GLY A 28 9.10 8.89 0.90
C GLY A 28 9.30 10.20 0.13
N CYS A 29 8.88 10.27 -1.14
CA CYS A 29 8.91 11.52 -1.91
C CYS A 29 7.96 12.57 -1.32
N LEU A 30 6.72 12.21 -1.02
CA LEU A 30 5.74 13.12 -0.43
C LEU A 30 6.17 13.61 0.97
N CYS A 31 6.70 12.72 1.81
CA CYS A 31 7.24 13.09 3.12
C CYS A 31 8.43 14.07 3.00
N LYS A 32 9.25 13.98 1.94
CA LYS A 32 10.33 14.95 1.69
C LYS A 32 9.77 16.32 1.32
N GLU A 33 8.75 16.38 0.46
CA GLU A 33 8.08 17.63 0.11
C GLU A 33 7.49 18.31 1.35
N VAL A 34 6.77 17.54 2.17
CA VAL A 34 6.17 18.05 3.43
C VAL A 34 7.26 18.46 4.43
N ALA A 35 8.36 17.71 4.54
CA ALA A 35 9.48 18.06 5.41
C ALA A 35 10.10 19.43 5.06
N LEU A 36 10.26 19.70 3.76
CA LEU A 36 10.77 20.98 3.27
C LEU A 36 9.78 22.12 3.53
N ASP A 37 8.49 21.93 3.20
CA ASP A 37 7.44 22.94 3.39
C ASP A 37 7.23 23.31 4.87
N LYS A 38 7.39 22.33 5.78
CA LYS A 38 7.15 22.50 7.21
C LYS A 38 8.42 22.72 8.03
N GLU A 39 9.57 22.83 7.38
CA GLU A 39 10.89 22.97 8.04
C GLU A 39 11.11 21.94 9.16
N MET A 40 10.62 20.71 8.97
CA MET A 40 10.74 19.61 9.93
C MET A 40 11.30 18.36 9.28
N SER A 41 11.78 17.41 10.09
CA SER A 41 12.27 16.13 9.59
C SER A 41 11.37 14.96 9.99
N PHE A 42 11.31 13.95 9.13
CA PHE A 42 10.72 12.65 9.46
C PHE A 42 11.82 11.62 9.68
N SER A 43 11.66 10.79 10.72
CA SER A 43 12.52 9.62 10.88
C SER A 43 12.23 8.57 9.81
N LYS A 44 13.20 7.69 9.51
CA LYS A 44 13.00 6.57 8.58
C LYS A 44 11.86 5.66 9.04
N GLN A 45 11.75 5.43 10.34
CA GLN A 45 10.72 4.63 10.98
C GLN A 45 9.33 5.28 10.80
N THR A 46 9.23 6.60 10.92
CA THR A 46 7.99 7.34 10.66
C THR A 46 7.53 7.19 9.22
N VAL A 47 8.44 7.36 8.24
CA VAL A 47 8.12 7.18 6.82
C VAL A 47 7.70 5.73 6.52
N ALA A 48 8.37 4.74 7.12
CA ALA A 48 7.98 3.34 6.99
C ALA A 48 6.60 3.06 7.61
N ALA A 49 6.30 3.64 8.77
CA ALA A 49 4.99 3.51 9.42
C ALA A 49 3.88 4.13 8.56
N ILE A 50 4.10 5.33 8.00
CA ILE A 50 3.15 5.96 7.08
C ILE A 50 2.94 5.05 5.87
N SER A 51 4.01 4.53 5.26
CA SER A 51 3.91 3.61 4.13
C SER A 51 3.08 2.37 4.44
N GLU A 52 3.25 1.74 5.61
CA GLU A 52 2.47 0.58 6.01
C GLU A 52 1.00 0.92 6.29
N VAL A 53 0.73 2.11 6.85
CA VAL A 53 -0.65 2.62 7.02
C VAL A 53 -1.30 2.84 5.66
N THR A 54 -0.62 3.52 4.73
CA THR A 54 -1.12 3.78 3.37
C THR A 54 -1.40 2.48 2.62
N PHE A 55 -0.48 1.51 2.67
CA PHE A 55 -0.69 0.22 2.01
C PHE A 55 -1.93 -0.52 2.53
N ARG A 56 -2.15 -0.55 3.86
CA ARG A 56 -3.36 -1.14 4.45
C ARG A 56 -4.63 -0.36 4.11
N GLN A 57 -4.54 0.97 4.03
CA GLN A 57 -5.69 1.81 3.70
C GLN A 57 -6.20 1.55 2.28
N CYS A 58 -5.33 1.16 1.34
CA CYS A 58 -5.76 0.75 0.00
C CYS A 58 -6.77 -0.41 0.02
N GLU A 59 -6.65 -1.34 0.96
CA GLU A 59 -7.59 -2.46 1.09
C GLU A 59 -8.98 -1.98 1.51
N ASN A 60 -9.04 -1.08 2.48
CA ASN A 60 -10.30 -0.47 2.92
C ASN A 60 -10.96 0.30 1.76
N PHE A 61 -10.18 1.14 1.07
CA PHE A 61 -10.70 1.88 -0.09
C PHE A 61 -11.19 0.95 -1.20
N ALA A 62 -10.48 -0.12 -1.52
CA ALA A 62 -10.92 -1.07 -2.53
C ALA A 62 -12.25 -1.74 -2.16
N LYS A 63 -12.40 -2.19 -0.91
CA LYS A 63 -13.63 -2.81 -0.40
C LYS A 63 -14.80 -1.84 -0.41
N ASP A 64 -14.58 -0.61 0.06
CA ASP A 64 -15.63 0.41 0.10
C ASP A 64 -16.07 0.79 -1.31
N LEU A 65 -15.12 0.98 -2.24
CA LEU A 65 -15.41 1.27 -3.64
C LEU A 65 -16.17 0.14 -4.33
N GLU A 66 -15.81 -1.12 -4.05
CA GLU A 66 -16.55 -2.28 -4.55
C GLU A 66 -17.99 -2.30 -4.04
N MET A 67 -18.20 -2.04 -2.74
CA MET A 67 -19.53 -1.96 -2.15
C MET A 67 -20.35 -0.81 -2.77
N PHE A 68 -19.75 0.37 -2.95
CA PHE A 68 -20.42 1.50 -3.57
C PHE A 68 -20.83 1.21 -5.01
N ALA A 69 -19.94 0.58 -5.80
CA ALA A 69 -20.24 0.19 -7.18
C ALA A 69 -21.38 -0.83 -7.25
N ARG A 70 -21.37 -1.83 -6.35
CA ARG A 70 -22.42 -2.86 -6.26
C ARG A 70 -23.79 -2.28 -5.90
N VAL A 71 -23.84 -1.36 -4.93
CA VAL A 71 -25.09 -0.69 -4.52
C VAL A 71 -25.62 0.21 -5.65
N GLY A 72 -24.73 0.82 -6.43
CA GLY A 72 -25.10 1.66 -7.58
C GLY A 72 -25.46 0.92 -8.86
N ASN A 73 -25.40 -0.42 -8.89
CA ASN A 73 -25.46 -1.24 -10.12
C ASN A 73 -24.44 -0.82 -11.20
N LEU A 74 -23.32 -0.21 -10.82
CA LEU A 74 -22.21 0.02 -11.74
C LEU A 74 -21.25 -1.17 -11.63
N ILE A 75 -21.10 -1.91 -12.73
CA ILE A 75 -20.07 -2.92 -12.94
C ILE A 75 -19.20 -2.42 -14.10
N THR A 76 -18.28 -1.51 -13.77
CA THR A 76 -17.23 -1.05 -14.68
C THR A 76 -15.89 -1.31 -14.05
#